data_AF-A0A972QQI9-F1
#
_entry.id   AF-A0A972QQI9-F1
#
_cell.length_a   1.000
_cell.length_b   1.000
_cell.length_c   1.000
_cell.angle_alpha   90.00
_cell.angle_beta   90.00
_cell.angle_gamma   90.00
#
_symmetry.space_group_name_H-M   'P 1'
#
loop_
_entity.id
_entity.type
_entity.pdbx_description
1 polymer ?
#
loop_
_entity_poly.entity_id
_entity_poly.type
_entity_poly.pdbx_seq_one_letter_code
_entity_poly.pdbx_strand_id
1 'polypeptide(L)' 'AGPGRVTRLRKEAAKMGLDPNVWFGNVEVVAAKRIGRETVQYVSNIYKYYIAYRLIVDQLYIKDKRKRK' A
#
# COMPACT_ATOMS: atom_id res chain seq x y z
N ALA A 1 3.95 6.22 11.89
CA ALA A 1 4.98 5.32 12.46
C ALA A 1 6.36 5.80 12.01
N GLY A 2 7.35 5.92 12.90
CA GLY A 2 8.68 6.40 12.54
C GLY A 2 9.55 5.35 11.79
N PRO A 3 10.63 5.78 11.09
CA PRO A 3 11.47 4.89 10.27
C PRO A 3 12.07 3.69 11.03
N GLY A 4 12.48 3.89 12.29
CA GLY A 4 13.00 2.81 13.14
C GLY A 4 11.96 1.74 13.47
N ARG A 5 10.69 2.13 13.63
CA ARG A 5 9.59 1.17 13.87
C ARG A 5 9.29 0.36 12.61
N VAL A 6 9.30 0.99 11.43
CA VAL A 6 9.12 0.28 10.15
C VAL A 6 10.24 -0.73 9.91
N THR A 7 11.50 -0.35 10.20
CA THR A 7 12.64 -1.26 10.08
C THR A 7 12.48 -2.51 10.95
N ARG A 8 11.95 -2.38 12.17
CA ARG A 8 11.65 -3.53 13.03
C ARG A 8 10.56 -4.43 12.45
N LEU A 9 9.49 -3.85 11.93
CA LEU A 9 8.41 -4.61 11.29
C LEU A 9 8.92 -5.43 10.10
N ARG A 10 9.79 -4.84 9.27
CA ARG A 10 10.41 -5.53 8.13
C ARG A 10 11.27 -6.71 8.57
N LYS A 11 12.11 -6.52 9.59
CA LYS A 11 12.93 -7.61 10.16
C LYS A 11 12.05 -8.76 10.70
N GLU A 12 10.92 -8.43 11.30
CA GLU A 12 9.98 -9.43 11.82
C GLU A 12 9.20 -10.12 10.70
N ALA A 13 8.82 -9.40 9.64
CA ALA A 13 8.19 -9.98 8.44
C ALA A 13 9.11 -11.05 7.81
N ALA A 14 10.40 -10.74 7.65
CA ALA A 14 11.38 -11.69 7.14
C ALA A 14 11.49 -12.94 8.02
N LYS A 15 11.45 -12.80 9.36
CA LYS A 15 11.45 -13.94 10.29
C LYS A 15 10.20 -14.81 10.19
N MET A 16 9.10 -14.26 9.70
CA MET A 16 7.83 -14.97 9.48
C MET A 16 7.73 -15.58 8.07
N GLY A 17 8.80 -15.52 7.26
CA GLY A 17 8.78 -15.98 5.87
C GLY A 17 8.03 -15.06 4.91
N LEU A 18 7.73 -13.83 5.33
CA LEU A 18 7.09 -12.80 4.51
C LEU A 18 8.15 -11.91 3.86
N ASP A 19 7.82 -11.30 2.72
CA ASP A 19 8.72 -10.38 2.03
C ASP A 19 8.85 -9.05 2.80
N PRO A 20 10.04 -8.69 3.33
CA PRO A 20 10.23 -7.45 4.07
C PRO A 20 10.16 -6.19 3.20
N ASN A 21 10.14 -6.31 1.88
CA ASN A 21 10.12 -5.21 0.91
C ASN A 21 8.73 -4.97 0.32
N VAL A 22 7.77 -5.86 0.58
CA VAL A 22 6.39 -5.72 0.15
C VAL A 22 5.52 -5.31 1.34
N TRP A 23 4.69 -4.30 1.16
CA TRP A 23 3.78 -3.85 2.22
C TRP A 23 2.58 -4.80 2.35
N PHE A 24 1.70 -4.80 1.36
CA PHE A 24 0.43 -5.53 1.40
C PHE A 24 0.65 -7.04 1.51
N GLY A 25 -0.10 -7.69 2.39
CA GLY A 25 -0.01 -9.13 2.63
C GLY A 25 1.32 -9.62 3.24
N ASN A 26 2.28 -8.73 3.51
CA ASN A 26 3.60 -9.07 4.04
C ASN A 26 3.88 -8.24 5.30
N VAL A 27 4.57 -7.10 5.18
CA VAL A 27 4.85 -6.21 6.32
C VAL A 27 3.55 -5.73 7.01
N GLU A 28 2.46 -5.59 6.26
CA GLU A 28 1.12 -5.28 6.76
C GLU A 28 0.63 -6.29 7.82
N VAL A 29 0.91 -7.59 7.63
CA VAL A 29 0.50 -8.65 8.58
C VAL A 29 1.16 -8.44 9.94
N VAL A 30 2.44 -8.09 9.95
CA VAL A 30 3.18 -7.78 11.17
C VAL A 30 2.71 -6.45 11.77
N ALA A 31 2.48 -5.44 10.94
CA ALA A 31 1.98 -4.15 11.39
C ALA A 31 0.61 -4.28 12.07
N ALA A 32 -0.31 -5.08 11.50
CA ALA A 32 -1.61 -5.37 12.09
C ALA A 32 -1.49 -6.09 13.44
N LYS A 33 -0.55 -7.04 13.56
CA LYS A 33 -0.28 -7.78 14.81
C LYS A 33 0.37 -6.92 15.90
N ARG A 34 1.25 -5.98 15.56
CA ARG A 34 2.07 -5.21 16.51
C ARG A 34 1.53 -3.83 16.85
N ILE A 35 0.89 -3.17 15.88
CA ILE A 35 0.39 -1.80 16.01
C ILE A 35 -1.14 -1.79 16.10
N GLY A 36 -1.80 -2.69 15.38
CA GLY A 36 -3.26 -2.80 15.36
C GLY A 36 -3.86 -2.52 13.99
N ARG A 37 -5.16 -2.81 13.87
CA ARG A 37 -5.90 -2.73 12.59
C ARG A 37 -6.08 -1.30 12.06
N GLU A 38 -6.18 -0.31 12.94
CA GLU A 38 -6.41 1.08 12.52
C GLU A 38 -5.28 1.62 11.63
N THR A 39 -4.02 1.31 11.96
CA THR A 39 -2.87 1.78 11.20
C THR A 39 -2.81 1.18 9.80
N VAL A 40 -3.10 -0.13 9.67
CA VAL A 40 -3.12 -0.77 8.34
C VAL A 40 -4.34 -0.31 7.53
N GLN A 41 -5.48 -0.07 8.18
CA GLN A 41 -6.67 0.47 7.52
C GLN A 41 -6.41 1.89 6.99
N TYR A 42 -5.70 2.73 7.74
CA TYR A 42 -5.31 4.06 7.29
C TYR A 42 -4.48 4.02 5.99
N VAL A 43 -3.48 3.14 5.91
CA VAL A 43 -2.66 2.97 4.70
C VAL A 43 -3.50 2.43 3.53
N SER A 44 -4.36 1.44 3.79
CA SER A 44 -5.25 0.86 2.77
C SER A 44 -6.24 1.90 2.23
N ASN A 45 -6.75 2.80 3.07
CA ASN A 45 -7.63 3.88 2.64
C ASN A 45 -6.90 4.87 1.71
N ILE A 46 -5.67 5.28 2.04
CA ILE A 46 -4.86 6.14 1.16
C ILE A 46 -4.63 5.46 -0.20
N TYR A 47 -4.25 4.17 -0.17
CA TYR A 47 -3.97 3.43 -1.40
C TYR A 47 -5.22 3.26 -2.27
N LYS A 48 -6.40 3.04 -1.67
CA LYS A 48 -7.69 3.01 -2.38
C LYS A 48 -7.90 4.29 -3.18
N TYR A 49 -7.69 5.45 -2.58
CA TYR A 49 -7.86 6.73 -3.28
C TYR A 49 -6.81 6.92 -4.37
N TYR A 50 -5.55 6.56 -4.11
CA TYR A 50 -4.49 6.60 -5.12
C TYR A 50 -4.87 5.81 -6.38
N ILE A 51 -5.34 4.56 -6.21
CA ILE A 51 -5.78 3.72 -7.33
C ILE A 51 -7.00 4.33 -8.04
N ALA A 52 -8.00 4.81 -7.29
CA ALA A 52 -9.17 5.45 -7.89
C ALA A 52 -8.78 6.65 -8.78
N TYR A 53 -7.92 7.54 -8.30
CA TYR A 53 -7.46 8.68 -9.09
C TYR A 53 -6.64 8.28 -10.30
N ARG A 54 -5.74 7.30 -10.14
CA ARG A 54 -4.95 6.74 -11.26
C ARG A 54 -5.85 6.22 -12.37
N LEU A 55 -6.86 5.42 -12.02
CA LEU A 55 -7.82 4.87 -12.98
C LEU A 55 -8.64 5.95 -13.70
N ILE A 56 -9.07 6.98 -12.97
CA ILE A 56 -9.79 8.12 -13.56
C ILE A 56 -8.91 8.85 -14.58
N VAL A 57 -7.66 9.14 -14.21
CA VAL A 57 -6.70 9.83 -15.09
C VAL A 57 -6.42 9.00 -16.35
N ASP A 58 -6.18 7.69 -16.21
CA ASP A 58 -5.97 6.79 -17.33
C ASP A 58 -7.18 6.75 -18.27
N GLN A 59 -8.40 6.74 -17.71
CA GLN A 59 -9.64 6.78 -18.49
C GLN A 59 -9.80 8.11 -19.26
N LEU A 60 -9.46 9.24 -18.65
CA LEU A 60 -9.48 10.55 -19.32
C LEU A 60 -8.49 10.59 -20.48
N TYR A 61 -7.26 10.09 -20.27
CA TYR A 61 -6.25 10.00 -21.31
C TYR A 61 -6.70 9.14 -22.51
N ILE A 62 -7.33 7.99 -22.24
CA ILE A 62 -7.89 7.13 -23.29
C ILE A 62 -9.01 7.85 -24.06
N LYS A 63 -9.90 8.58 -23.37
CA LYS A 63 -10.97 9.37 -24.00
C LYS A 63 -10.40 10.48 -24.90
N ASP A 64 -9.39 11.20 -24.45
CA ASP A 64 -8.77 12.27 -25.23
C ASP A 64 -8.06 11.74 -26.48
N LYS A 65 -7.35 10.60 -26.37
CA LYS A 65 -6.76 9.92 -27.53
C LYS A 65 -7.80 9.50 -28.55
N ARG A 66 -8.96 9.00 -28.10
CA ARG A 66 -10.06 8.61 -28.98
C ARG A 66 -10.71 9.79 -29.68
N LYS A 67 -10.79 10.96 -29.04
CA LYS A 67 -11.34 12.18 -29.65
C LYS A 67 -10.41 12.82 -30.70
N ARG A 68 -9.10 12.61 -30.58
CA ARG A 68 -8.08 13.17 -31.48
C ARG A 68 -7.79 12.28 -32.71
N LYS A 69 -8.40 11.10 -32.78
CA LYS A 69 -8.24 10.13 -33.86
C LYS A 69 -9.51 10.13 -34.72
#